data_AF-A0A1S8XM17-F1
#
_entry.id   AF-A0A1S8XM17-F1
#
_cell.length_a   1.000
_cell.length_b   1.000
_cell.length_c   1.000
_cell.angle_alpha   90.00
_cell.angle_beta   90.00
_cell.angle_gamma   90.00
#
_symmetry.space_group_name_H-M   'P 1'
#
loop_
_entity.id
_entity.type
_entity.pdbx_description
1 polymer ?
#
loop_
_entity_poly.entity_id
_entity_poly.type
_entity_poly.pdbx_seq_one_letter_code
_entity_poly.pdbx_strand_id
1 'polypeptide(L)' 'MALKRARAVVVGLGGTGGAVALALAASGVGRLHCVDPD' A
#
# COMPACT_ATOMS: atom_id res chain seq x y z
N MET A 1 11.02 -9.96 9.41
CA MET A 1 11.58 -8.58 9.42
C MET A 1 11.64 -7.91 8.04
N ALA A 2 11.67 -8.65 6.92
CA ALA A 2 11.82 -8.06 5.57
C ALA A 2 10.70 -7.06 5.18
N LEU A 3 9.42 -7.42 5.38
CA LEU A 3 8.29 -6.55 5.03
C LEU A 3 8.29 -5.21 5.79
N LYS A 4 8.75 -5.20 7.05
CA LYS A 4 8.85 -3.97 7.85
C LYS A 4 9.86 -2.97 7.28
N ARG A 5 10.76 -3.38 6.38
CA ARG A 5 11.67 -2.50 5.63
C ARG A 5 11.20 -2.23 4.21
N ALA A 6 10.20 -2.97 3.72
CA ALA A 6 9.66 -2.81 2.39
C ALA A 6 8.99 -1.44 2.24
N ARG A 7 9.08 -0.89 1.04
CA ARG A 7 8.42 0.35 0.64
C ARG A 7 7.59 0.05 -0.60
N ALA A 8 6.32 0.41 -0.58
CA ALA A 8 5.42 0.22 -1.70
C ALA A 8 4.70 1.52 -2.02
N VAL A 9 4.46 1.76 -3.30
CA VAL A 9 3.62 2.84 -3.79
C VAL A 9 2.39 2.21 -4.44
N VAL A 10 1.21 2.67 -4.05
CA VAL A 10 -0.06 2.31 -4.68
C VAL A 10 -0.54 3.52 -5.46
N VAL A 11 -0.71 3.37 -6.78
CA VAL A 11 -1.21 4.44 -7.66
C VAL A 11 -2.61 4.05 -8.11
N GLY A 12 -3.59 4.90 -7.78
CA GLY A 12 -5.02 4.59 -7.79
C GLY A 12 -5.43 3.83 -6.53
N LEU A 13 -6.33 4.42 -5.74
CA LEU A 13 -6.97 3.91 -4.54
C LEU A 13 -8.44 3.52 -4.78
N GLY A 14 -9.02 3.86 -5.93
CA GLY A 14 -10.34 3.38 -6.35
C GLY A 14 -10.45 1.84 -6.37
N GLY A 15 -11.49 1.31 -5.74
CA GLY A 15 -11.83 -0.12 -5.74
C GLY A 15 -10.68 -1.04 -5.29
N THR A 16 -10.00 -1.65 -6.26
CA THR A 16 -8.87 -2.58 -6.04
C THR A 16 -7.68 -1.91 -5.38
N GLY A 17 -7.42 -0.65 -5.71
CA GLY A 17 -6.29 0.10 -5.16
C GLY A 17 -6.33 0.16 -3.63
N GLY A 18 -7.50 0.49 -3.08
CA GLY A 18 -7.74 0.49 -1.64
C GLY A 18 -7.64 -0.89 -0.99
N ALA A 19 -8.18 -1.93 -1.63
CA ALA A 19 -8.05 -3.29 -1.13
C ALA A 19 -6.57 -3.73 -1.05
N VAL A 20 -5.77 -3.39 -2.06
CA VAL A 20 -4.32 -3.68 -2.10
C VAL A 20 -3.57 -2.88 -1.05
N ALA A 21 -3.85 -1.58 -0.93
CA ALA A 21 -3.23 -0.73 0.09
C ALA A 21 -3.49 -1.27 1.51
N LEU A 22 -4.73 -1.67 1.79
CA LEU A 22 -5.12 -2.25 3.07
C LEU A 22 -4.40 -3.57 3.34
N ALA A 23 -4.34 -4.47 2.34
CA ALA A 23 -3.65 -5.74 2.47
C ALA A 23 -2.13 -5.55 2.71
N LEU A 24 -1.50 -4.60 2.01
CA LEU A 24 -0.09 -4.27 2.19
C LEU A 24 0.18 -3.72 3.60
N ALA A 25 -0.67 -2.84 4.11
CA ALA A 25 -0.58 -2.35 5.49
C ALA A 25 -0.74 -3.49 6.51
N ALA A 26 -1.76 -4.33 6.34
CA ALA A 26 -2.01 -5.47 7.23
C ALA A 26 -0.87 -6.51 7.22
N SER A 27 -0.20 -6.69 6.08
CA SER A 27 0.97 -7.57 5.95
C SER A 27 2.24 -7.04 6.66
N GLY A 28 2.21 -5.79 7.11
CA GLY A 28 3.33 -5.17 7.84
C GLY A 28 4.37 -4.51 6.94
N VAL A 29 3.97 -4.03 5.75
CA VAL A 29 4.82 -3.16 4.93
C VAL A 29 5.15 -1.88 5.71
N GLY A 30 6.45 -1.60 5.85
CA GLY A 30 6.91 -0.52 6.72
C GLY A 30 6.63 0.89 6.22
N ARG A 31 6.54 1.08 4.91
CA ARG A 31 6.14 2.36 4.30
C ARG A 31 5.27 2.13 3.08
N LEU A 32 4.06 2.65 3.14
CA LEU A 32 3.10 2.63 2.04
C LEU A 32 2.80 4.08 1.65
N HIS A 33 2.98 4.42 0.38
CA HIS A 33 2.61 5.72 -0.17
C HIS A 33 1.48 5.51 -1.18
N CYS A 34 0.35 6.16 -0.98
CA CYS A 34 -0.77 6.04 -1.89
C CYS A 34 -0.92 7.35 -2.66
N VAL A 35 -1.06 7.24 -3.98
CA VAL A 35 -1.34 8.37 -4.88
C VAL A 35 -2.65 8.06 -5.57
N ASP A 36 -3.66 8.90 -5.41
CA ASP A 36 -4.88 8.83 -6.20
C ASP A 36 -5.04 10.17 -6.94
N PRO A 37 -5.26 10.15 -8.27
CA PRO A 37 -5.51 11.36 -9.05
C PRO A 37 -6.98 11.83 -9.03
N ASP A 38 -7.91 11.04 -8.51
CA ASP A 38 -9.33 11.42 -8.35
C ASP A 38 -9.55 12.45 -7.22
#